data_AF-A0A328YC59-F1
#
_entry.id   AF-A0A328YC59-F1
#
_cell.length_a   1.000
_cell.length_b   1.000
_cell.length_c   1.000
_cell.angle_alpha   90.00
_cell.angle_beta   90.00
_cell.angle_gamma   90.00
#
_symmetry.space_group_name_H-M   'P 1'
#
loop_
_entity.id
_entity.type
_entity.pdbx_description
1 polymer ?
#
loop_
_entity_poly.entity_id
_entity_poly.type
_entity_poly.pdbx_seq_one_letter_code
_entity_poly.pdbx_strand_id
1 'polypeptide(L)'
;MKNITIAIDGFSSTGKSTLAKQLAKHLGYVYVDTGAMYRAITYFAMKEGFINSDFFNKKALIERLPSIQLHFEFNTDLGFAEIFLNNENVEKQIRTLEVSAFVSKVAEVSEVRAKLVEQQQAMGKNKAIVMDGRDIGTVVFPDAELKIFMTASPETRAHRRFEELQAKGDSVSYEDVLKNVQERDYIDTHREDSPLVIANDAVEIDNSYLSREEQFTAVLELVEEVAKTI
;
A
#
# COMPACT_ATOMS: atom_id res chain seq x y z
N MET A 1 -9.14 -22.20 -12.07
CA MET A 1 -8.84 -21.98 -10.64
C MET A 1 -10.02 -21.26 -10.02
N LYS A 2 -10.35 -21.52 -8.74
CA LYS A 2 -11.32 -20.66 -8.03
C LYS A 2 -10.72 -19.28 -7.85
N ASN A 3 -11.57 -18.26 -7.88
CA ASN A 3 -11.17 -16.88 -7.61
C ASN A 3 -10.88 -16.74 -6.13
N ILE A 4 -9.67 -16.28 -5.77
CA ILE A 4 -9.25 -16.06 -4.38
C ILE A 4 -8.96 -14.57 -4.13
N THR A 5 -8.85 -14.24 -2.85
CA THR A 5 -8.36 -12.95 -2.35
C THR A 5 -6.91 -13.15 -1.91
N ILE A 6 -6.00 -12.35 -2.47
CA ILE A 6 -4.59 -12.38 -2.11
C ILE A 6 -4.25 -11.07 -1.39
N ALA A 7 -3.91 -11.17 -0.10
CA ALA A 7 -3.45 -10.07 0.73
C ALA A 7 -1.92 -10.02 0.75
N ILE A 8 -1.34 -8.85 0.43
CA ILE A 8 0.11 -8.63 0.47
C ILE A 8 0.42 -7.47 1.42
N ASP A 9 0.80 -7.80 2.64
CA ASP A 9 1.22 -6.85 3.67
C ASP A 9 2.74 -6.73 3.74
N GLY A 10 3.21 -5.73 4.48
CA GLY A 10 4.64 -5.58 4.76
C GLY A 10 5.15 -4.14 4.70
N PHE A 11 6.41 -3.97 5.09
CA PHE A 11 7.04 -2.67 5.28
C PHE A 11 7.08 -1.78 4.04
N SER A 12 7.25 -0.48 4.23
CA SER A 12 7.39 0.45 3.12
C SER A 12 8.59 0.10 2.22
N SER A 13 8.45 0.26 0.90
CA SER A 13 9.55 0.05 -0.07
C SER A 13 10.10 -1.38 -0.15
N THR A 14 9.33 -2.40 0.25
CA THR A 14 9.68 -3.84 0.05
C THR A 14 9.41 -4.36 -1.36
N GLY A 15 8.71 -3.63 -2.23
CA GLY A 15 8.37 -4.11 -3.58
C GLY A 15 7.01 -4.81 -3.72
N LYS A 16 6.15 -4.72 -2.69
CA LYS A 16 4.77 -5.26 -2.71
C LYS A 16 3.97 -4.88 -3.94
N SER A 17 3.90 -3.59 -4.26
CA SER A 17 3.12 -3.11 -5.39
C SER A 17 3.61 -3.66 -6.73
N THR A 18 4.91 -3.92 -6.86
CA THR A 18 5.47 -4.57 -8.06
C THR A 18 5.03 -6.03 -8.14
N LEU A 19 5.16 -6.78 -7.06
CA LEU A 19 4.70 -8.17 -6.99
C LEU A 19 3.19 -8.28 -7.22
N ALA A 20 2.41 -7.45 -6.54
CA ALA A 20 0.96 -7.44 -6.60
C ALA A 20 0.45 -7.17 -8.02
N LYS A 21 1.05 -6.19 -8.73
CA LYS A 21 0.75 -5.90 -10.14
C LYS A 21 1.09 -7.09 -11.05
N GLN A 22 2.27 -7.70 -10.86
CA GLN A 22 2.68 -8.86 -11.66
C GLN A 22 1.73 -10.05 -11.44
N LEU A 23 1.37 -10.32 -10.18
CA LEU A 23 0.48 -11.41 -9.80
C LEU A 23 -0.93 -11.19 -10.33
N ALA A 24 -1.48 -9.99 -10.15
CA ALA A 24 -2.80 -9.63 -10.66
C ALA A 24 -2.86 -9.78 -12.19
N LYS A 25 -1.85 -9.28 -12.90
CA LYS A 25 -1.75 -9.44 -14.36
C LYS A 25 -1.68 -10.91 -14.78
N HIS A 26 -0.87 -11.72 -14.09
CA HIS A 26 -0.71 -13.14 -14.41
C HIS A 26 -2.01 -13.93 -14.19
N LEU A 27 -2.74 -13.63 -13.10
CA LEU A 27 -3.97 -14.33 -12.73
C LEU A 27 -5.23 -13.77 -13.40
N GLY A 28 -5.15 -12.61 -14.06
CA GLY A 28 -6.31 -11.87 -14.55
C GLY A 28 -7.16 -11.28 -13.42
N TYR A 29 -6.54 -10.98 -12.28
CA TYR A 29 -7.18 -10.42 -11.08
C TYR A 29 -7.13 -8.90 -11.09
N VAL A 30 -7.99 -8.28 -10.28
CA VAL A 30 -7.95 -6.85 -9.99
C VAL A 30 -6.80 -6.56 -9.02
N TYR A 31 -6.00 -5.55 -9.30
CA TYR A 31 -4.99 -5.03 -8.37
C TYR A 31 -5.52 -3.78 -7.66
N VAL A 32 -5.35 -3.69 -6.33
CA VAL A 32 -5.68 -2.49 -5.55
C VAL A 32 -4.49 -2.06 -4.68
N ASP A 33 -4.00 -0.83 -4.93
CA ASP A 33 -2.98 -0.13 -4.13
C ASP A 33 -3.64 0.61 -2.97
N THR A 34 -3.78 -0.03 -1.80
CA THR A 34 -4.38 0.66 -0.64
C THR A 34 -3.52 1.81 -0.14
N GLY A 35 -2.20 1.72 -0.33
CA GLY A 35 -1.27 2.78 0.01
C GLY A 35 -1.56 4.06 -0.77
N ALA A 36 -1.96 3.95 -2.03
CA ALA A 36 -2.40 5.09 -2.83
C ALA A 36 -3.64 5.78 -2.23
N MET A 37 -4.58 5.02 -1.67
CA MET A 37 -5.77 5.59 -1.02
C MET A 37 -5.41 6.48 0.17
N TYR A 38 -4.59 5.98 1.09
CA TYR A 38 -4.11 6.78 2.23
C TYR A 38 -3.29 7.99 1.78
N ARG A 39 -2.46 7.83 0.75
CA ARG A 39 -1.69 8.95 0.18
C ARG A 39 -2.58 10.00 -0.49
N ALA A 40 -3.69 9.60 -1.12
CA ALA A 40 -4.66 10.54 -1.69
C ALA A 40 -5.37 11.35 -0.61
N ILE A 41 -5.77 10.73 0.51
CA ILE A 41 -6.30 11.46 1.68
C ILE A 41 -5.24 12.41 2.25
N THR A 42 -3.99 11.97 2.31
CA THR A 42 -2.86 12.80 2.78
C THR A 42 -2.64 14.00 1.88
N TYR A 43 -2.63 13.79 0.57
CA TYR A 43 -2.51 14.85 -0.43
C TYR A 43 -3.68 15.84 -0.35
N PHE A 44 -4.91 15.35 -0.16
CA PHE A 44 -6.07 16.19 0.11
C PHE A 44 -5.87 17.06 1.35
N ALA A 45 -5.44 16.46 2.47
CA ALA A 45 -5.18 17.18 3.71
C ALA A 45 -4.10 18.26 3.54
N MET A 46 -3.06 18.01 2.75
CA MET A 46 -2.03 19.00 2.43
C MET A 46 -2.59 20.14 1.58
N LYS A 47 -3.36 19.82 0.53
CA LYS A 47 -3.97 20.81 -0.40
C LYS A 47 -4.94 21.76 0.31
N GLU A 48 -5.69 21.25 1.28
CA GLU A 48 -6.62 22.05 2.09
C GLU A 48 -5.93 22.74 3.29
N GLY A 49 -4.62 22.55 3.48
CA GLY A 49 -3.86 23.18 4.57
C GLY A 49 -4.17 22.59 5.96
N PHE A 50 -4.62 21.33 6.03
CA PHE A 50 -4.92 20.64 7.28
C PHE A 50 -3.70 19.97 7.92
N ILE A 51 -2.61 19.77 7.17
CA ILE A 51 -1.38 19.17 7.68
C ILE A 51 -0.15 19.81 7.05
N ASN A 52 0.87 20.05 7.86
CA ASN A 52 2.22 20.42 7.46
C ASN A 52 3.24 19.87 8.48
N SER A 53 4.50 20.32 8.43
CA SER A 53 5.56 19.86 9.34
C SER A 53 5.26 20.14 10.82
N ASP A 54 4.54 21.22 11.11
CA ASP A 54 4.42 21.78 12.45
C ASP A 54 3.06 21.48 13.08
N PHE A 55 2.05 21.12 12.26
CA PHE A 55 0.68 21.01 12.70
C PHE A 55 -0.13 19.98 11.90
N PHE A 56 -1.14 19.40 12.56
CA PHE A 56 -2.14 18.53 11.92
C PHE A 56 -3.54 18.74 12.52
N ASN A 57 -4.46 19.32 11.75
CA ASN A 57 -5.88 19.45 12.10
C ASN A 57 -6.67 18.19 11.74
N LYS A 58 -6.57 17.17 12.60
CA LYS A 58 -7.35 15.93 12.46
C LYS A 58 -8.86 16.20 12.33
N LYS A 59 -9.40 17.12 13.16
CA LYS A 59 -10.82 17.43 13.18
C LYS A 59 -11.32 17.97 11.83
N ALA A 60 -10.62 18.93 11.23
CA ALA A 60 -11.00 19.46 9.92
C ALA A 60 -10.92 18.40 8.82
N LEU A 61 -9.90 17.52 8.85
CA LEU A 61 -9.83 16.39 7.93
C LEU A 61 -11.05 15.46 8.07
N ILE A 62 -11.40 15.08 9.31
CA ILE A 62 -12.54 14.21 9.62
C ILE A 62 -13.85 14.83 9.13
N GLU A 63 -14.08 16.12 9.39
CA GLU A 63 -15.28 16.84 8.92
C GLU A 63 -15.40 16.85 7.39
N ARG A 64 -14.27 16.79 6.67
CA ARG A 64 -14.22 16.79 5.20
C ARG A 64 -14.25 15.40 4.60
N LEU A 65 -13.99 14.33 5.37
CA LEU A 65 -13.97 12.95 4.88
C LEU A 65 -15.20 12.59 4.05
N PRO A 66 -16.46 12.92 4.45
CA PRO A 66 -17.64 12.55 3.66
C PRO A 66 -17.64 13.11 2.23
N SER A 67 -16.96 14.23 1.99
CA SER A 67 -16.86 14.86 0.66
C SER A 67 -15.80 14.23 -0.24
N ILE A 68 -14.89 13.43 0.33
CA ILE A 68 -13.78 12.83 -0.41
C ILE A 68 -14.26 11.56 -1.13
N GLN A 69 -14.08 11.55 -2.44
CA GLN A 69 -14.35 10.40 -3.30
C GLN A 69 -13.02 9.88 -3.85
N LEU A 70 -12.77 8.59 -3.65
CA LEU A 70 -11.61 7.89 -4.20
C LEU A 70 -12.12 6.78 -5.10
N HIS A 71 -11.51 6.66 -6.26
CA HIS A 71 -11.73 5.53 -7.15
C HIS A 71 -10.48 5.24 -7.97
N PHE A 72 -10.44 4.06 -8.55
CA PHE A 72 -9.37 3.62 -9.44
C PHE A 72 -9.92 3.51 -10.85
N GLU A 73 -9.20 4.07 -11.83
CA GLU A 73 -9.52 3.90 -13.25
C GLU A 73 -8.39 3.15 -13.95
N PHE A 74 -8.73 2.11 -14.71
CA PHE A 74 -7.73 1.32 -15.43
C PHE A 74 -7.13 2.13 -16.59
N ASN A 75 -5.82 2.36 -16.54
CA ASN A 75 -5.09 2.98 -17.63
C ASN A 75 -4.55 1.88 -18.57
N THR A 76 -5.10 1.81 -19.79
CA THR A 76 -4.72 0.80 -20.79
C THR A 76 -3.27 0.91 -21.24
N ASP A 77 -2.73 2.13 -21.29
CA ASP A 77 -1.36 2.39 -21.77
C ASP A 77 -0.32 1.95 -20.72
N LEU A 78 -0.65 2.12 -19.44
CA LEU A 78 0.20 1.73 -18.32
C LEU A 78 -0.03 0.28 -17.88
N GLY A 79 -1.19 -0.30 -18.21
CA GLY A 79 -1.56 -1.66 -17.84
C GLY A 79 -1.89 -1.85 -16.36
N PHE A 80 -2.19 -0.77 -15.63
CA PHE A 80 -2.63 -0.80 -14.24
C PHE A 80 -3.61 0.35 -13.94
N ALA A 81 -4.34 0.25 -12.84
CA ALA A 81 -5.27 1.29 -12.43
C ALA A 81 -4.59 2.44 -11.67
N GLU A 82 -4.95 3.67 -12.02
CA GLU A 82 -4.48 4.90 -11.40
C GLU A 82 -5.54 5.43 -10.42
N ILE A 83 -5.08 6.08 -9.34
CA ILE A 83 -6.00 6.62 -8.33
C ILE A 83 -6.50 8.02 -8.70
N PHE A 84 -7.79 8.23 -8.49
CA PHE A 84 -8.46 9.51 -8.64
C PHE A 84 -8.99 9.99 -7.28
N LEU A 85 -8.84 11.28 -7.03
CA LEU A 85 -9.35 12.01 -5.87
C LEU A 85 -10.31 13.07 -6.36
N ASN A 86 -11.60 12.97 -6.01
CA ASN A 86 -12.64 13.90 -6.45
C ASN A 86 -12.63 14.12 -7.97
N ASN A 87 -12.49 13.03 -8.75
CA ASN A 87 -12.37 13.02 -10.22
C ASN A 87 -11.08 13.65 -10.79
N GLU A 88 -10.08 13.97 -9.97
CA GLU A 88 -8.76 14.40 -10.41
C GLU A 88 -7.78 13.21 -10.33
N ASN A 89 -7.06 12.90 -11.41
CA ASN A 89 -5.97 11.91 -11.35
C ASN A 89 -4.82 12.49 -10.50
N VAL A 90 -4.53 11.83 -9.38
CA VAL A 90 -3.50 12.27 -8.42
C VAL A 90 -2.33 11.30 -8.32
N GLU A 91 -2.26 10.29 -9.19
CA GLU A 91 -1.29 9.17 -9.16
C GLU A 91 0.16 9.65 -9.04
N LYS A 92 0.52 10.75 -9.69
CA LYS A 92 1.88 11.32 -9.63
C LYS A 92 2.11 12.11 -8.34
N GLN A 93 1.16 12.95 -7.97
CA GLN A 93 1.22 13.88 -6.84
C GLN A 93 1.33 13.14 -5.51
N ILE A 94 0.67 11.98 -5.38
CA ILE A 94 0.66 11.19 -4.14
C ILE A 94 1.97 10.43 -3.87
N ARG A 95 2.93 10.41 -4.83
CA ARG A 95 4.16 9.62 -4.76
C ARG A 95 5.41 10.43 -4.38
N THR A 96 5.25 11.71 -4.06
CA THR A 96 6.33 12.59 -3.62
C THR A 96 6.84 12.21 -2.21
N LEU A 97 8.03 12.68 -1.85
CA LEU A 97 8.55 12.55 -0.48
C LEU A 97 7.70 13.33 0.52
N GLU A 98 7.18 14.49 0.12
CA GLU A 98 6.34 15.33 0.99
C GLU A 98 5.08 14.60 1.46
N VAL A 99 4.33 13.97 0.54
CA VAL A 99 3.18 13.12 0.91
C VAL A 99 3.62 11.92 1.73
N SER A 100 4.78 11.34 1.41
CA SER A 100 5.34 10.21 2.15
C SER A 100 5.71 10.55 3.60
N ALA A 101 6.04 11.81 3.90
CA ALA A 101 6.36 12.28 5.25
C ALA A 101 5.11 12.37 6.15
N PHE A 102 3.93 12.55 5.55
CA PHE A 102 2.68 12.75 6.29
C PHE A 102 1.75 11.53 6.28
N VAL A 103 1.91 10.60 5.33
CA VAL A 103 0.95 9.50 5.13
C VAL A 103 0.73 8.63 6.35
N SER A 104 1.79 8.31 7.10
CA SER A 104 1.65 7.48 8.30
C SER A 104 0.89 8.20 9.42
N LYS A 105 1.08 9.53 9.59
CA LYS A 105 0.29 10.34 10.55
C LYS A 105 -1.19 10.40 10.18
N VAL A 106 -1.51 10.48 8.89
CA VAL A 106 -2.90 10.47 8.42
C VAL A 106 -3.51 9.08 8.58
N ALA A 107 -2.74 8.02 8.36
CA ALA A 107 -3.17 6.64 8.52
C ALA A 107 -3.37 6.21 9.99
N GLU A 108 -2.91 6.99 10.96
CA GLU A 108 -3.22 6.83 12.41
C GLU A 108 -4.62 7.33 12.79
N VAL A 109 -5.30 8.10 11.92
CA VAL A 109 -6.62 8.66 12.23
C VAL A 109 -7.69 7.60 11.99
N SER A 110 -8.31 7.08 13.05
CA SER A 110 -9.29 5.98 12.99
C SER A 110 -10.45 6.23 12.03
N GLU A 111 -10.97 7.45 11.94
CA GLU A 111 -12.06 7.76 11.01
C GLU A 111 -11.62 7.69 9.54
N VAL A 112 -10.36 8.04 9.25
CA VAL A 112 -9.78 7.84 7.91
C VAL A 112 -9.70 6.34 7.63
N ARG A 113 -9.19 5.56 8.58
CA ARG A 113 -9.07 4.10 8.44
C ARG A 113 -10.41 3.43 8.24
N ALA A 114 -11.39 3.70 9.09
CA ALA A 114 -12.73 3.13 9.02
C ALA A 114 -13.36 3.34 7.63
N LYS A 115 -13.28 4.56 7.10
CA LYS A 115 -13.76 4.87 5.75
C LYS A 115 -13.01 4.09 4.66
N LEU A 116 -11.68 4.02 4.72
CA LEU A 116 -10.89 3.38 3.67
C LEU A 116 -11.00 1.84 3.73
N VAL A 117 -11.04 1.24 4.92
CA VAL A 117 -11.24 -0.21 5.10
C VAL A 117 -12.60 -0.64 4.56
N GLU A 118 -13.67 0.13 4.82
CA GLU A 118 -14.99 -0.14 4.25
C GLU A 118 -14.94 -0.19 2.70
N GLN A 119 -14.27 0.79 2.08
CA GLN A 119 -14.10 0.83 0.63
C GLN A 119 -13.26 -0.35 0.11
N GLN A 120 -12.17 -0.69 0.80
CA GLN A 120 -11.30 -1.80 0.43
C GLN A 120 -12.05 -3.14 0.49
N GLN A 121 -12.81 -3.37 1.57
CA GLN A 121 -13.66 -4.56 1.71
C GLN A 121 -14.70 -4.65 0.60
N ALA A 122 -15.32 -3.52 0.24
CA ALA A 122 -16.27 -3.48 -0.87
C ALA A 122 -15.63 -3.89 -2.21
N MET A 123 -14.38 -3.49 -2.47
CA MET A 123 -13.63 -3.87 -3.68
C MET A 123 -13.34 -5.38 -3.74
N GLY A 124 -13.14 -6.05 -2.60
CA GLY A 124 -12.83 -7.48 -2.55
C GLY A 124 -14.01 -8.44 -2.51
N LYS A 125 -15.26 -7.95 -2.47
CA LYS A 125 -16.47 -8.79 -2.31
C LYS A 125 -16.59 -9.92 -3.34
N ASN A 126 -16.09 -9.71 -4.56
CA ASN A 126 -16.19 -10.67 -5.66
C ASN A 126 -14.95 -11.57 -5.80
N LYS A 127 -13.98 -11.48 -4.87
CA LYS A 127 -12.67 -12.14 -4.96
C LYS A 127 -11.95 -11.74 -6.26
N ALA A 128 -11.02 -12.58 -6.73
CA ALA A 128 -10.17 -12.31 -7.91
C ALA A 128 -9.44 -10.97 -7.75
N ILE A 129 -8.86 -10.76 -6.57
CA ILE A 129 -8.22 -9.50 -6.20
C ILE A 129 -6.87 -9.77 -5.54
N VAL A 130 -5.89 -8.94 -5.88
CA VAL A 130 -4.61 -8.84 -5.19
C VAL A 130 -4.54 -7.44 -4.59
N MET A 131 -4.52 -7.36 -3.26
CA MET A 131 -4.53 -6.09 -2.54
C MET A 131 -3.27 -5.96 -1.70
N ASP A 132 -2.51 -4.89 -1.90
CA ASP A 132 -1.30 -4.62 -1.12
C ASP A 132 -1.50 -3.47 -0.11
N GLY A 133 -0.90 -3.62 1.07
CA GLY A 133 -1.12 -2.69 2.17
C GLY A 133 -0.24 -2.93 3.40
N ARG A 134 -0.83 -2.79 4.59
CA ARG A 134 -0.18 -2.97 5.89
C ARG A 134 -0.96 -3.89 6.82
N ASP A 135 -2.29 -3.89 6.69
CA ASP A 135 -3.22 -4.63 7.52
C ASP A 135 -4.29 -5.34 6.67
N ILE A 136 -3.94 -5.70 5.43
CA ILE A 136 -4.86 -6.35 4.51
C ILE A 136 -5.25 -7.74 5.03
N GLY A 137 -4.29 -8.58 5.38
CA GLY A 137 -4.54 -9.94 5.88
C GLY A 137 -4.98 -10.02 7.33
N THR A 138 -4.92 -8.91 8.07
CA THR A 138 -5.25 -8.87 9.52
C THR A 138 -6.57 -8.13 9.80
N VAL A 139 -6.91 -7.11 9.02
CA VAL A 139 -8.08 -6.25 9.27
C VAL A 139 -9.01 -6.19 8.06
N VAL A 140 -8.49 -5.94 6.86
CA VAL A 140 -9.34 -5.76 5.67
C VAL A 140 -9.96 -7.09 5.23
N PHE A 141 -9.14 -8.10 5.05
CA PHE A 141 -9.47 -9.46 4.63
C PHE A 141 -8.82 -10.49 5.56
N PRO A 142 -9.29 -10.60 6.82
CA PRO A 142 -8.82 -11.63 7.75
C PRO A 142 -9.13 -13.06 7.26
N ASP A 143 -10.03 -13.22 6.29
CA ASP A 143 -10.36 -14.50 5.66
C ASP A 143 -9.78 -14.65 4.23
N ALA A 144 -8.81 -13.81 3.84
CA ALA A 144 -8.12 -13.97 2.56
C ALA A 144 -7.47 -15.36 2.46
N GLU A 145 -7.66 -16.05 1.33
CA GLU A 145 -7.17 -17.42 1.16
C GLU A 145 -5.64 -17.50 1.06
N LEU A 146 -4.99 -16.43 0.61
CA LEU A 146 -3.54 -16.29 0.67
C LEU A 146 -3.16 -14.95 1.29
N LYS A 147 -2.35 -15.00 2.34
CA LYS A 147 -1.76 -13.84 3.01
C LYS A 147 -0.25 -13.93 2.93
N ILE A 148 0.37 -12.86 2.44
CA ILE A 148 1.81 -12.75 2.29
C ILE A 148 2.25 -11.54 3.10
N PHE A 149 3.33 -11.69 3.87
CA PHE A 149 4.00 -10.58 4.52
C PHE A 149 5.39 -10.39 3.90
N MET A 150 5.59 -9.29 3.20
CA MET A 150 6.87 -8.95 2.57
C MET A 150 7.76 -8.12 3.49
N THR A 151 9.00 -8.56 3.67
CA THR A 151 10.00 -7.85 4.46
C THR A 151 11.34 -7.71 3.72
N ALA A 152 12.15 -6.76 4.19
CA ALA A 152 13.56 -6.58 3.85
C ALA A 152 14.19 -5.60 4.85
N SER A 153 15.52 -5.55 4.94
CA SER A 153 16.21 -4.59 5.81
C SER A 153 15.85 -3.13 5.46
N PRO A 154 15.78 -2.21 6.45
CA PRO A 154 15.56 -0.78 6.20
C PRO A 154 16.53 -0.19 5.17
N GLU A 155 17.80 -0.60 5.21
CA GLU A 155 18.86 -0.14 4.33
C GLU A 155 18.61 -0.58 2.88
N THR A 156 18.25 -1.85 2.66
CA THR A 156 17.92 -2.37 1.33
C THR A 156 16.69 -1.65 0.76
N ARG A 157 15.68 -1.38 1.59
CA ARG A 157 14.45 -0.69 1.18
C ARG A 157 14.70 0.80 0.89
N ALA A 158 15.54 1.45 1.68
CA ALA A 158 15.97 2.83 1.47
C ALA A 158 16.77 2.96 0.17
N HIS A 159 17.71 2.04 -0.09
CA HIS A 159 18.50 2.03 -1.33
C HIS A 159 17.61 1.91 -2.57
N ARG A 160 16.71 0.92 -2.58
CA ARG A 160 15.75 0.73 -3.69
C ARG A 160 14.91 1.99 -3.95
N ARG A 161 14.43 2.64 -2.88
CA ARG A 161 13.62 3.86 -2.98
C ARG A 161 14.44 5.06 -3.45
N PHE A 162 15.68 5.18 -2.99
CA PHE A 162 16.61 6.22 -3.40
C PHE A 162 16.90 6.12 -4.90
N GLU A 163 17.21 4.94 -5.41
CA GLU A 163 17.40 4.69 -6.85
C GLU A 163 16.14 5.02 -7.67
N GLU A 164 14.94 4.67 -7.16
CA GLU A 164 13.68 5.00 -7.83
C GLU A 164 13.45 6.52 -7.95
N LEU A 165 13.78 7.29 -6.90
CA LEU A 165 13.65 8.74 -6.88
C LEU A 165 14.70 9.41 -7.79
N GLN A 166 15.95 8.97 -7.74
CA GLN A 166 17.00 9.45 -8.63
C GLN A 166 16.67 9.20 -10.11
N ALA A 167 16.14 8.02 -10.44
CA ALA A 167 15.72 7.68 -11.80
C ALA A 167 14.59 8.58 -12.33
N LYS A 168 13.81 9.22 -11.44
CA LYS A 168 12.77 10.20 -11.79
C LYS A 168 13.28 11.64 -11.86
N GLY A 169 14.56 11.87 -11.53
CA GLY A 169 15.19 13.19 -11.52
C GLY A 169 15.01 13.95 -10.20
N ASP A 170 14.54 13.30 -9.14
CA ASP A 170 14.39 13.94 -7.83
C ASP A 170 15.77 14.12 -7.16
N SER A 171 16.00 15.31 -6.58
CA SER A 171 17.21 15.60 -5.81
C SER A 171 16.94 15.31 -4.32
N VAL A 172 17.37 14.13 -3.87
CA VAL A 172 17.14 13.63 -2.51
C VAL A 172 18.44 13.04 -1.96
N SER A 173 18.64 13.04 -0.64
CA SER A 173 19.75 12.34 0.02
C SER A 173 19.35 10.92 0.40
N TYR A 174 20.32 9.99 0.45
CA TYR A 174 20.06 8.63 0.91
C TYR A 174 19.63 8.63 2.39
N GLU A 175 20.23 9.51 3.19
CA GLU A 175 19.96 9.68 4.62
C GLU A 175 18.50 10.10 4.86
N ASP A 176 17.97 11.04 4.08
CA ASP A 176 16.57 11.47 4.19
C ASP A 176 15.60 10.34 3.81
N VAL A 177 15.95 9.56 2.79
CA VAL A 177 15.14 8.40 2.38
C VAL A 177 15.15 7.30 3.45
N LEU A 178 16.32 6.98 4.00
CA LEU A 178 16.46 6.00 5.08
C LEU A 178 15.68 6.43 6.33
N LYS A 179 15.83 7.69 6.73
CA LYS A 179 15.08 8.26 7.85
C LYS A 179 13.57 8.17 7.61
N ASN A 180 13.09 8.55 6.42
CA ASN A 180 11.66 8.46 6.09
C ASN A 180 11.15 7.01 6.17
N VAL A 181 11.94 6.05 5.68
CA VAL A 181 11.58 4.62 5.75
C VAL A 181 11.45 4.18 7.21
N GLN A 182 12.44 4.46 8.05
CA GLN A 182 12.45 4.07 9.46
C GLN A 182 11.33 4.72 10.26
N GLU A 183 11.09 6.02 10.08
CA GLU A 183 10.00 6.75 10.76
C GLU A 183 8.63 6.16 10.40
N ARG A 184 8.42 5.85 9.11
CA ARG A 184 7.16 5.25 8.65
C ARG A 184 6.97 3.85 9.21
N ASP A 185 8.02 3.04 9.24
CA ASP A 185 7.91 1.69 9.80
C ASP A 185 7.63 1.74 11.31
N TYR A 186 8.24 2.67 12.04
CA TYR A 186 7.94 2.89 13.46
C TYR A 186 6.47 3.25 13.67
N ILE A 187 5.97 4.26 12.97
CA ILE A 187 4.56 4.68 13.09
C ILE A 187 3.62 3.55 12.64
N ASP A 188 3.90 2.91 11.51
CA ASP A 188 3.05 1.87 10.96
C ASP A 188 2.93 0.66 11.91
N THR A 189 3.98 0.34 12.68
CA THR A 189 4.00 -0.76 13.65
C THR A 189 3.49 -0.40 15.04
N HIS A 190 3.52 0.88 15.43
CA HIS A 190 3.18 1.34 16.79
C HIS A 190 1.82 2.05 16.89
N ARG A 191 1.16 2.35 15.76
CA ARG A 191 -0.18 2.95 15.79
C ARG A 191 -1.19 2.07 16.51
N GLU A 192 -2.09 2.68 17.28
CA GLU A 192 -3.12 1.95 18.05
C GLU A 192 -4.12 1.23 17.12
N ASP A 193 -4.52 1.89 16.03
CA ASP A 193 -5.50 1.35 15.10
C ASP A 193 -4.82 0.60 13.96
N SER A 194 -5.08 -0.72 13.93
CA SER A 194 -4.65 -1.63 12.86
C SER A 194 -3.14 -1.54 12.56
N PRO A 195 -2.26 -1.76 13.54
CA PRO A 195 -0.82 -1.72 13.34
C PRO A 195 -0.37 -2.74 12.29
N LEU A 196 0.76 -2.46 11.64
CA LEU A 196 1.45 -3.41 10.77
C LEU A 196 1.94 -4.58 11.63
N VAL A 197 1.21 -5.69 11.56
CA VAL A 197 1.54 -6.96 12.21
C VAL A 197 1.37 -8.10 11.21
N ILE A 198 2.17 -9.15 11.38
CA ILE A 198 2.09 -10.34 10.54
C ILE A 198 0.85 -11.15 10.98
N ALA A 199 -0.05 -11.49 10.06
CA ALA A 199 -1.15 -12.40 10.37
C ALA A 199 -0.61 -13.78 10.74
N ASN A 200 -1.25 -14.50 11.67
CA ASN A 200 -0.78 -15.80 12.16
C ASN A 200 -0.63 -16.86 11.06
N ASP A 201 -1.42 -16.73 9.99
CA ASP A 201 -1.47 -17.59 8.81
C ASP A 201 -0.81 -16.96 7.57
N ALA A 202 -0.13 -15.82 7.72
CA ALA A 202 0.62 -15.22 6.62
C ALA A 202 1.95 -15.94 6.39
N VAL A 203 2.30 -16.11 5.11
CA VAL A 203 3.63 -16.56 4.70
C VAL A 203 4.56 -15.34 4.63
N GLU A 204 5.61 -15.33 5.44
CA GLU A 204 6.63 -14.29 5.40
C GLU A 204 7.60 -14.52 4.23
N ILE A 205 7.87 -13.46 3.46
CA ILE A 205 8.80 -13.45 2.35
C ILE A 205 9.82 -12.33 2.58
N ASP A 206 11.02 -12.71 3.01
CA ASP A 206 12.19 -11.82 3.01
C ASP A 206 12.78 -11.77 1.59
N ASN A 207 12.65 -10.62 0.95
CA ASN A 207 13.17 -10.40 -0.40
C ASN A 207 14.47 -9.59 -0.43
N SER A 208 15.22 -9.54 0.68
CA SER A 208 16.51 -8.83 0.74
C SER A 208 17.50 -9.34 -0.30
N TYR A 209 17.48 -10.64 -0.59
CA TYR A 209 18.42 -11.31 -1.51
C TYR A 209 17.76 -12.01 -2.70
N LEU A 210 16.46 -11.80 -2.90
CA LEU A 210 15.74 -12.38 -4.02
C LEU A 210 15.69 -11.39 -5.19
N SER A 211 15.91 -11.91 -6.41
CA SER A 211 15.56 -11.18 -7.61
C SER A 211 14.03 -11.05 -7.76
N ARG A 212 13.58 -10.15 -8.62
CA ARG A 212 12.14 -9.97 -8.90
C ARG A 212 11.50 -11.25 -9.46
N GLU A 213 12.24 -12.01 -10.26
CA GLU A 213 11.75 -13.26 -10.87
C GLU A 213 11.66 -14.40 -9.85
N GLU A 214 12.67 -14.56 -8.99
CA GLU A 214 12.65 -15.56 -7.92
C GLU A 214 11.51 -15.27 -6.93
N GLN A 215 11.35 -14.00 -6.54
CA GLN A 215 10.27 -13.58 -5.66
C GLN A 215 8.89 -13.85 -6.28
N PHE A 216 8.72 -13.53 -7.58
CA PHE A 216 7.47 -13.78 -8.28
C PHE A 216 7.17 -15.28 -8.37
N THR A 217 8.16 -16.10 -8.72
CA THR A 217 8.03 -17.56 -8.82
C THR A 217 7.62 -18.17 -7.48
N ALA A 218 8.31 -17.81 -6.39
CA ALA A 218 8.00 -18.32 -5.05
C ALA A 218 6.57 -17.98 -4.62
N VAL A 219 6.10 -16.76 -4.93
CA VAL A 219 4.72 -16.34 -4.62
C VAL A 219 3.71 -17.08 -5.49
N LEU A 220 4.02 -17.28 -6.77
CA LEU A 220 3.13 -17.98 -7.68
C LEU A 220 2.92 -19.44 -7.27
N GLU A 221 3.96 -20.12 -6.80
CA GLU A 221 3.86 -21.48 -6.25
C GLU A 221 2.89 -21.52 -5.07
N LEU A 222 2.97 -20.56 -4.14
CA LEU A 222 2.01 -20.44 -3.03
C LEU A 222 0.57 -20.25 -3.52
N VAL A 223 0.36 -19.43 -4.56
CA VAL A 223 -0.98 -19.26 -5.16
C VAL A 223 -1.50 -20.58 -5.71
N GLU A 224 -0.67 -21.35 -6.42
CA GLU A 224 -1.07 -22.63 -6.99
C GLU A 224 -1.37 -23.68 -5.92
N GLU A 225 -0.60 -23.71 -4.83
CA GLU A 225 -0.84 -24.59 -3.69
C GLU A 225 -2.17 -24.28 -3.00
N VAL A 226 -2.39 -23.00 -2.70
CA VAL A 226 -3.67 -22.54 -2.12
C VAL A 226 -4.82 -22.86 -3.08
N ALA A 227 -4.70 -22.57 -4.37
CA ALA A 227 -5.76 -22.82 -5.34
C ALA A 227 -6.13 -24.31 -5.51
N LYS A 228 -5.24 -25.24 -5.13
CA LYS A 228 -5.50 -26.70 -5.15
C LYS A 228 -6.29 -27.18 -3.93
N THR A 229 -6.24 -26.45 -2.81
CA THR A 229 -6.86 -26.89 -1.54
C THR A 229 -8.29 -26.38 -1.35
N ILE A 230 -8.77 -25.50 -2.23
CA ILE A 230 -10.10 -24.86 -2.17
C ILE A 230 -11.06 -25.42 -3.20
#